data_AF-A0A2U2HEX9-F1
#
_entry.id   AF-A0A2U2HEX9-F1
#
_cell.length_a   1.000
_cell.length_b   1.000
_cell.length_c   1.000
_cell.angle_alpha   90.00
_cell.angle_beta   90.00
_cell.angle_gamma   90.00
#
_symmetry.space_group_name_H-M   'P 1'
#
loop_
_entity.id
_entity.type
_entity.pdbx_description
1 polymer ?
#
loop_
_entity_poly.entity_id
_entity_poly.type
_entity_poly.pdbx_seq_one_letter_code
_entity_poly.pdbx_strand_id
1 'polypeptide(L)'
;MPIPKRAAVLLLPLIGGVVVLFALYTWITLSYSYSEGTRAGYLQKLSKKGWICKTWEGEILLSSMPGAIPERFTFSVRDEQVVKQLEAATGKRVLLVYAQHKGVPSDCFGETEYFIEKVTLSQ
;
A
#
# COMPACT_ATOMS: atom_id res chain seq x y z
N MET A 1 -12.57 -38.00 13.48
CA MET A 1 -11.82 -39.07 12.78
C MET A 1 -10.34 -38.73 12.84
N PRO A 2 -9.48 -39.55 13.48
CA PRO A 2 -8.05 -39.27 13.56
C PRO A 2 -7.42 -39.39 12.17
N ILE A 3 -6.74 -38.34 11.72
CA ILE A 3 -6.02 -38.32 10.44
C ILE A 3 -4.94 -39.42 10.50
N PRO A 4 -4.86 -40.32 9.51
CA PRO A 4 -3.85 -41.37 9.51
C PRO A 4 -2.46 -40.73 9.50
N LYS A 5 -1.56 -41.19 10.39
CA LYS A 5 -0.22 -40.60 10.59
C LYS A 5 0.57 -40.40 9.28
N ARG A 6 0.35 -41.27 8.28
CA ARG A 6 0.95 -41.17 6.94
C ARG A 6 0.42 -39.98 6.12
N ALA A 7 -0.86 -39.65 6.24
CA ALA A 7 -1.43 -38.44 5.61
C ALA A 7 -0.93 -37.17 6.31
N ALA A 8 -0.78 -37.20 7.64
CA ALA A 8 -0.21 -36.07 8.37
C ALA A 8 1.25 -35.76 7.96
N VAL A 9 2.06 -36.81 7.74
CA VAL A 9 3.46 -36.69 7.28
C VAL A 9 3.58 -36.11 5.86
N LEU A 10 2.57 -36.30 5.00
CA LEU A 10 2.55 -35.74 3.63
C LEU A 10 1.88 -34.35 3.56
N LEU A 11 0.90 -34.05 4.42
CA LEU A 11 0.18 -32.78 4.44
C LEU A 11 1.01 -31.65 5.07
N LEU A 12 1.80 -31.93 6.10
CA LEU A 12 2.67 -30.95 6.76
C LEU A 12 3.69 -30.27 5.80
N PRO A 13 4.48 -31.01 4.99
CA PRO A 13 5.41 -30.39 4.05
C PRO A 13 4.68 -29.68 2.90
N LEU A 14 3.50 -30.16 2.50
CA LEU A 14 2.69 -29.50 1.47
C LEU A 14 2.18 -28.12 1.97
N ILE A 15 1.60 -28.07 3.17
CA ILE A 15 1.14 -26.83 3.79
C ILE A 15 2.33 -25.88 4.02
N GLY A 16 3.46 -26.40 4.53
CA GLY A 16 4.69 -25.62 4.69
C GLY A 16 5.19 -25.04 3.36
N GLY A 17 5.18 -25.84 2.30
CA GLY A 17 5.56 -25.40 0.95
C GLY A 17 4.66 -24.27 0.43
N VAL A 18 3.34 -24.37 0.62
CA VAL A 18 2.39 -23.31 0.25
C VAL A 18 2.65 -22.02 1.02
N VAL A 19 2.90 -22.09 2.33
CA VAL A 19 3.21 -20.92 3.15
C VAL A 19 4.51 -20.24 2.70
N VAL A 20 5.55 -21.02 2.40
CA VAL A 20 6.83 -20.48 1.90
C VAL A 20 6.65 -19.82 0.54
N LEU A 21 5.92 -20.45 -0.38
CA LEU A 21 5.63 -19.87 -1.70
C LEU A 21 4.82 -18.57 -1.58
N PHE A 22 3.84 -18.52 -0.69
CA PHE A 22 3.05 -17.32 -0.44
C PHE A 22 3.92 -16.19 0.14
N ALA A 23 4.80 -16.50 1.10
CA ALA A 23 5.73 -15.52 1.66
C ALA A 23 6.75 -15.01 0.64
N LEU A 24 7.24 -15.88 -0.26
CA LEU A 24 8.13 -15.46 -1.35
C LEU A 24 7.38 -14.56 -2.34
N TYR A 25 6.14 -14.91 -2.67
CA TYR A 25 5.31 -14.12 -3.57
C TYR A 25 5.02 -12.72 -3.00
N THR A 26 4.59 -12.62 -1.74
CA THR A 26 4.37 -11.32 -1.07
C THR A 26 5.64 -10.48 -1.02
N TRP A 27 6.79 -11.11 -0.76
CA TRP A 27 8.07 -10.43 -0.76
C TRP A 27 8.42 -9.84 -2.12
N ILE A 28 8.26 -10.62 -3.20
CA ILE A 28 8.54 -10.17 -4.56
C ILE A 28 7.63 -9.02 -4.97
N THR A 29 6.31 -9.15 -4.74
CA THR A 29 5.35 -8.11 -5.17
C THR A 29 5.54 -6.80 -4.42
N LEU A 30 5.92 -6.84 -3.15
CA LEU A 30 6.21 -5.64 -2.36
C LEU A 30 7.61 -5.04 -2.60
N SER A 31 8.53 -5.81 -3.16
CA SER A 31 9.90 -5.35 -3.43
C SER A 31 10.07 -4.80 -4.85
N TYR A 32 9.27 -5.29 -5.80
CA TYR A 32 9.39 -4.91 -7.21
C TYR A 32 8.30 -3.92 -7.60
N SER A 33 8.71 -2.71 -7.98
CA SER A 33 7.83 -1.67 -8.52
C SER A 33 7.51 -1.98 -9.99
N TYR A 34 6.22 -1.97 -10.34
CA TYR A 34 5.76 -2.03 -11.72
C TYR A 34 5.93 -0.68 -12.43
N SER A 35 5.69 0.42 -11.70
CA SER A 35 5.79 1.78 -12.22
C SER A 35 6.18 2.72 -11.10
N GLU A 36 7.03 3.69 -11.39
CA GLU A 36 7.43 4.74 -10.46
C GLU A 36 7.07 6.10 -11.07
N GLY A 37 6.63 7.02 -10.23
CA GLY A 37 6.24 8.33 -10.72
C GLY A 37 5.96 9.33 -9.63
N THR A 38 5.49 10.52 -10.04
CA THR A 38 5.16 11.60 -9.14
C THR A 38 3.78 12.16 -9.41
N ARG A 39 3.04 12.52 -8.35
CA ARG A 39 1.75 13.21 -8.45
C ARG A 39 1.73 14.43 -7.54
N ALA A 40 1.28 15.56 -8.07
CA ALA A 40 1.12 16.79 -7.31
C ALA A 40 -0.36 17.06 -7.06
N GLY A 41 -0.71 17.39 -5.83
CA GLY A 41 -2.10 17.65 -5.45
C GLY A 41 -2.24 18.23 -4.06
N TYR A 42 -3.47 18.46 -3.63
CA TYR A 42 -3.76 18.88 -2.26
C TYR A 42 -4.07 17.67 -1.41
N LEU A 43 -3.35 17.50 -0.29
CA LEU A 43 -3.59 16.41 0.64
C LEU A 43 -4.89 16.66 1.39
N GLN A 44 -5.94 15.88 1.08
CA GLN A 44 -7.26 16.01 1.69
C GLN A 44 -7.35 15.19 2.97
N LYS A 45 -6.90 13.93 2.89
CA LYS A 45 -7.16 12.94 3.91
C LYS A 45 -5.96 12.04 4.07
N LEU A 46 -5.68 11.70 5.32
CA LEU A 46 -4.81 10.60 5.71
C LEU A 46 -5.48 9.92 6.90
N SER A 47 -5.64 8.59 6.84
CA SER A 47 -6.34 7.85 7.87
C SER A 47 -5.72 6.48 8.06
N LYS A 48 -5.54 6.09 9.33
CA LYS A 48 -5.17 4.73 9.70
C LYS A 48 -6.43 3.88 9.79
N LYS A 49 -6.68 3.03 8.79
CA LYS A 49 -7.88 2.19 8.71
C LYS A 49 -7.55 0.71 8.63
N GLY A 50 -8.51 -0.12 9.01
CA GLY A 50 -8.39 -1.58 9.05
C GLY A 50 -8.85 -2.19 10.38
N TRP A 51 -9.39 -3.41 10.30
CA TRP A 51 -9.92 -4.16 11.45
C TRP A 51 -8.88 -5.12 12.04
N ILE A 52 -8.18 -5.86 11.18
CA ILE A 52 -7.16 -6.87 11.57
C ILE A 52 -5.76 -6.28 11.39
N CYS A 53 -5.46 -5.76 10.21
CA CYS A 53 -4.23 -5.05 9.88
C CYS A 53 -4.59 -3.58 9.65
N LYS A 54 -3.94 -2.67 10.36
CA LYS A 54 -4.15 -1.22 10.19
C LYS A 54 -3.11 -0.64 9.26
N THR A 55 -3.54 -0.12 8.11
CA THR A 55 -2.69 0.56 7.13
C THR A 55 -2.99 2.05 7.09
N TRP A 56 -2.01 2.83 6.63
CA TRP A 56 -2.16 4.27 6.45
C TRP A 56 -2.55 4.56 5.01
N GLU A 57 -3.69 5.21 4.85
CA GLU A 57 -4.32 5.39 3.55
C GLU A 57 -4.64 6.87 3.37
N GLY A 58 -4.13 7.44 2.30
CA GLY A 58 -4.23 8.85 1.99
C GLY A 58 -4.93 9.13 0.67
N GLU A 59 -5.37 10.37 0.52
CA GLU A 59 -6.02 10.87 -0.68
C GLU A 59 -5.53 12.28 -0.99
N ILE A 60 -5.09 12.50 -2.23
CA ILE A 60 -4.85 13.85 -2.77
C ILE A 60 -5.85 14.19 -3.88
N LEU A 61 -6.15 15.47 -3.99
CA LEU A 61 -6.89 16.02 -5.13
C LEU A 61 -5.92 16.52 -6.19
N LEU A 62 -5.99 15.89 -7.36
CA LEU A 62 -5.34 16.34 -8.57
C LEU A 62 -6.22 17.44 -9.18
N SER A 63 -5.72 18.67 -9.15
CA SER A 63 -6.38 19.78 -9.85
C SER A 63 -5.82 19.86 -11.27
N SER A 64 -6.62 19.44 -12.25
CA SER A 64 -6.26 19.50 -13.67
C SER A 64 -6.70 20.82 -14.32
N MET A 65 -7.84 21.39 -13.91
CA MET A 65 -8.36 22.68 -14.41
C MET A 65 -9.21 23.40 -13.35
N PRO A 66 -9.17 24.75 -13.27
CA PRO A 66 -10.10 25.53 -12.46
C PRO A 66 -11.56 25.27 -12.86
N GLY A 67 -12.42 24.92 -11.90
CA GLY A 67 -13.85 24.66 -12.13
C GLY A 67 -14.21 23.22 -12.54
N ALA A 68 -13.21 22.37 -12.83
CA ALA A 68 -13.44 20.93 -13.02
C ALA A 68 -13.51 20.21 -11.67
N ILE A 69 -14.24 19.10 -11.61
CA ILE A 69 -14.26 18.21 -10.44
C ILE A 69 -12.85 17.61 -10.33
N PRO A 70 -12.11 17.85 -9.24
CA PRO A 70 -10.75 17.33 -9.09
C PRO A 70 -10.76 15.81 -9.01
N GLU A 71 -9.79 15.18 -9.68
CA GLU A 71 -9.61 13.74 -9.62
C GLU A 71 -9.00 13.36 -8.27
N ARG A 72 -9.54 12.32 -7.64
CA ARG A 72 -9.03 11.79 -6.38
C ARG A 72 -7.98 10.73 -6.66
N PHE A 73 -6.80 10.90 -6.11
CA PHE A 73 -5.78 9.85 -6.10
C PHE A 73 -5.59 9.32 -4.69
N THR A 74 -5.95 8.05 -4.52
CA THR A 74 -5.78 7.30 -3.28
C THR A 74 -4.46 6.55 -3.30
N PHE A 75 -3.78 6.52 -2.16
CA PHE A 75 -2.49 5.88 -1.99
C PHE A 75 -2.36 5.28 -0.60
N SER A 76 -1.45 4.33 -0.47
CA SER A 76 -1.10 3.67 0.78
C SER A 76 0.30 4.09 1.22
N VAL A 77 0.55 4.13 2.52
CA VAL A 77 1.85 4.50 3.10
C VAL A 77 2.28 3.44 4.09
N ARG A 78 3.51 2.94 3.93
CA ARG A 78 4.09 1.91 4.80
C ARG A 78 5.10 2.47 5.79
N ASP A 79 5.84 3.53 5.39
CA ASP A 79 6.85 4.16 6.23
C ASP A 79 6.22 5.18 7.20
N GLU A 80 6.39 4.96 8.51
CA GLU A 80 5.88 5.86 9.54
C GLU A 80 6.49 7.27 9.49
N GLN A 81 7.71 7.43 8.96
CA GLN A 81 8.33 8.74 8.80
C GLN A 81 7.59 9.56 7.74
N VAL A 82 7.24 8.93 6.62
CA VAL A 82 6.46 9.55 5.54
C VAL A 82 5.05 9.89 6.04
N VAL A 83 4.44 9.01 6.85
CA VAL A 83 3.14 9.28 7.49
C VAL A 83 3.21 10.57 8.31
N LYS A 84 4.20 10.75 9.19
CA LYS A 84 4.33 11.97 10.01
C LYS A 84 4.50 13.23 9.16
N GLN A 85 5.26 13.13 8.07
CA GLN A 85 5.44 14.25 7.13
C GLN A 85 4.11 14.60 6.44
N LEU A 86 3.33 13.59 6.04
CA LEU A 86 2.02 13.78 5.43
C LEU A 86 1.00 14.33 6.42
N GLU A 87 0.96 13.84 7.66
CA GLU A 87 0.09 14.38 8.72
C GLU A 87 0.33 15.89 8.90
N ALA A 88 1.60 16.32 8.97
CA ALA A 88 1.99 17.73 9.06
C ALA A 88 1.72 18.55 7.78
N ALA A 89 1.51 17.87 6.65
CA ALA A 89 1.20 18.44 5.34
C ALA A 89 -0.29 18.40 5.00
N THR A 90 -1.16 17.93 5.90
CA THR A 90 -2.61 17.85 5.67
C THR A 90 -3.18 19.23 5.31
N GLY A 91 -3.98 19.29 4.24
CA GLY A 91 -4.54 20.53 3.71
C GLY A 91 -3.59 21.36 2.85
N LYS A 92 -2.32 20.97 2.72
CA LYS A 92 -1.32 21.67 1.89
C LYS A 92 -1.17 21.01 0.52
N ARG A 93 -0.58 21.75 -0.42
CA ARG A 93 -0.15 21.22 -1.71
C ARG A 93 1.13 20.40 -1.52
N VAL A 94 1.11 19.17 -1.98
CA VAL A 94 2.21 18.21 -1.85
C VAL A 94 2.54 17.60 -3.21
N LEU A 95 3.81 17.28 -3.39
CA LEU A 95 4.30 16.40 -4.45
C LEU A 95 4.63 15.05 -3.81
N LEU A 96 3.94 14.01 -4.26
CA LEU A 96 4.12 12.63 -3.81
C LEU A 96 4.93 11.85 -4.85
N VAL A 97 5.98 11.17 -4.41
CA VAL A 97 6.69 10.16 -5.19
C VAL A 97 6.12 8.80 -4.80
N TYR A 98 5.65 8.04 -5.79
CA TYR A 98 5.01 6.75 -5.58
C TYR A 98 5.70 5.65 -6.36
N ALA A 99 5.66 4.45 -5.79
CA ALA A 99 5.94 3.19 -6.45
C ALA A 99 4.65 2.37 -6.54
N GLN A 100 4.31 1.91 -7.74
CA GLN A 100 3.15 1.07 -8.00
C GLN A 100 3.55 -0.39 -7.90
N HIS A 101 2.98 -1.12 -6.95
CA HIS A 101 3.19 -2.55 -6.76
C HIS A 101 1.92 -3.30 -7.16
N LYS A 102 1.99 -4.08 -8.24
CA LYS A 102 0.83 -4.84 -8.76
C LYS A 102 0.78 -6.24 -8.16
N GLY A 103 -0.44 -6.70 -7.88
CA GLY A 103 -0.67 -8.07 -7.39
C GLY A 103 -0.29 -8.29 -5.92
N VAL A 104 -0.31 -7.24 -5.09
CA VAL A 104 -0.15 -7.40 -3.64
C VAL A 104 -1.32 -8.26 -3.13
N PRO A 105 -1.05 -9.43 -2.53
CA PRO A 105 -2.10 -10.46 -2.31
C PRO A 105 -3.06 -10.16 -1.16
N SER A 106 -2.89 -9.07 -0.42
CA SER A 106 -3.73 -8.75 0.74
C SER A 106 -3.76 -7.25 1.04
N ASP A 107 -4.93 -6.77 1.44
CA ASP A 107 -5.15 -5.41 1.93
C ASP A 107 -4.42 -5.12 3.27
N CYS A 108 -3.89 -6.15 3.94
CA CYS A 108 -3.05 -5.97 5.12
C CYS A 108 -1.75 -5.19 4.83
N PHE A 109 -1.33 -5.11 3.56
CA PHE A 109 -0.11 -4.39 3.17
C PHE A 109 -0.40 -2.96 2.67
N GLY A 110 -1.61 -2.72 2.18
CA GLY A 110 -2.10 -1.45 1.66
C GLY A 110 -3.38 -1.70 0.87
N GLU A 111 -4.34 -0.78 0.93
CA GLU A 111 -5.59 -0.90 0.16
C GLU A 111 -5.43 -0.54 -1.31
N THR A 112 -4.31 0.10 -1.67
CA THR A 112 -4.03 0.54 -3.04
C THR A 112 -2.74 -0.07 -3.54
N GLU A 113 -2.59 -0.10 -4.87
CA GLU A 113 -1.34 -0.49 -5.52
C GLU A 113 -0.27 0.60 -5.45
N TYR A 114 -0.61 1.82 -5.00
CA TYR A 114 0.28 2.98 -5.03
C TYR A 114 0.85 3.25 -3.65
N PHE A 115 2.14 2.99 -3.49
CA PHE A 115 2.85 3.17 -2.23
C PHE A 115 3.69 4.45 -2.27
N ILE A 116 3.48 5.34 -1.30
CA ILE A 116 4.25 6.59 -1.25
C ILE A 116 5.60 6.34 -0.58
N GLU A 117 6.66 6.68 -1.30
CA GLU A 117 8.03 6.57 -0.80
C GLU A 117 8.55 7.92 -0.28
N LYS A 118 8.10 9.03 -0.87
CA LYS A 118 8.57 10.37 -0.50
C LYS A 118 7.49 11.42 -0.69
N VAL A 119 7.45 12.37 0.24
CA VAL A 119 6.63 13.58 0.15
C VAL A 119 7.51 14.82 0.11
N THR A 120 7.14 15.79 -0.73
CA THR A 120 7.75 17.11 -0.77
C THR A 120 6.64 18.17 -0.69
N LEU A 121 6.81 19.19 0.14
CA LEU A 121 5.88 20.32 0.18
C LEU A 121 6.06 21.15 -1.10
N SER A 122 4.98 21.30 -1.87
CA SER A 122 4.95 22.23 -2.99
C SER A 122 4.52 23.58 -2.44
N GLN A 123 5.42 24.56 -2.47
CA GLN A 123 5.08 25.95 -2.17
C GLN A 123 4.11 26.52 -3.21
#